data_AF-A0A1V9G4N1-F1
#
_entry.id   AF-A0A1V9G4N1-F1
#
_cell.length_a   1.000
_cell.length_b   1.000
_cell.length_c   1.000
_cell.angle_alpha   90.00
_cell.angle_beta   90.00
_cell.angle_gamma   90.00
#
_symmetry.space_group_name_H-M   'P 1'
#
loop_
_entity.id
_entity.type
_entity.pdbx_description
1 polymer ?
#
loop_
_entity_poly.entity_id
_entity_poly.type
_entity_poly.pdbx_seq_one_letter_code
_entity_poly.pdbx_strand_id
1 'polypeptide(L)'
;MFRIPGDLEGFIGSTWRRSGFYSSKNKIMLDKSSMRYIGLILLILGFIFIYSINKKRFNRRTITGMEVFNSYEDSLTTRGGEGCLKVVAWCFILGGGSMILISLD
;
A
#
# COMPACT_ATOMS: atom_id res chain seq x y z
N MET A 1 6.79 55.37 -32.10
CA MET A 1 5.62 54.47 -32.00
C MET A 1 5.97 53.22 -32.79
N PHE A 2 6.44 52.16 -32.13
CA PHE A 2 7.00 50.97 -32.79
C PHE A 2 5.86 49.97 -33.06
N ARG A 3 5.56 49.69 -34.34
CA ARG A 3 4.47 48.82 -34.76
C ARG A 3 5.01 47.40 -34.92
N ILE A 4 4.59 46.50 -34.02
CA ILE A 4 4.92 45.07 -34.09
C ILE A 4 4.21 44.46 -35.30
N PRO A 5 4.90 43.66 -36.14
CA PRO A 5 4.29 42.99 -37.30
C PRO A 5 3.28 41.93 -36.84
N GLY A 6 2.10 41.91 -37.48
CA GLY A 6 0.93 41.09 -37.08
C GLY A 6 1.11 39.58 -37.24
N ASP A 7 2.20 39.17 -37.87
CA ASP A 7 2.61 37.80 -38.14
C ASP A 7 3.17 37.08 -36.89
N LEU A 8 3.55 37.82 -35.84
CA LEU A 8 3.98 37.24 -34.56
C LEU A 8 2.83 36.87 -33.61
N GLU A 9 1.63 37.41 -33.80
CA GLU A 9 0.49 37.13 -32.91
C GLU A 9 -0.02 35.68 -33.08
N GLY A 10 0.01 35.15 -34.31
CA GLY A 10 -0.36 33.76 -34.59
C GLY A 10 0.65 32.73 -34.08
N PHE A 11 1.93 33.11 -34.03
CA PHE A 11 3.01 32.21 -33.61
C PHE A 11 3.12 32.12 -32.07
N ILE A 12 2.87 33.23 -31.37
CA ILE A 12 2.87 33.26 -29.90
C ILE A 12 1.61 32.58 -29.34
N GLY A 13 0.46 32.70 -30.01
CA GLY A 13 -0.78 32.04 -29.56
C GLY A 13 -0.81 30.51 -29.71
N SER A 14 0.02 29.93 -30.57
CA SER A 14 0.00 28.49 -30.89
C SER A 14 0.98 27.66 -30.06
N THR A 15 2.00 28.27 -29.48
CA THR A 15 3.03 27.56 -28.69
C THR A 15 2.62 27.28 -27.24
N TRP A 16 1.65 28.03 -26.70
CA TRP A 16 1.16 27.84 -25.32
C TRP A 16 -0.06 26.91 -25.18
N ARG A 17 -0.67 26.45 -26.29
CA ARG A 17 -1.86 25.57 -26.27
C ARG A 17 -1.54 24.07 -26.26
N ARG A 18 -0.30 23.67 -25.95
CA ARG A 18 0.12 22.25 -25.85
C ARG A 18 0.65 21.82 -24.49
N SER A 19 0.83 22.74 -23.55
CA SER A 19 1.43 22.44 -22.23
C SER A 19 0.41 22.34 -21.10
N GLY A 20 -0.88 22.20 -21.42
CA GLY A 20 -1.92 22.10 -20.41
C GLY A 20 -3.01 21.16 -20.84
N PHE A 21 -2.79 19.85 -20.70
CA PHE A 21 -3.87 18.88 -20.43
C PHE A 21 -3.34 17.48 -20.07
N TYR A 22 -2.35 17.39 -19.17
CA TYR A 22 -2.16 16.14 -18.41
C TYR A 22 -3.25 16.06 -17.34
N SER A 23 -4.44 15.74 -17.81
CA SER A 23 -5.50 14.97 -17.16
C SER A 23 -5.46 14.94 -15.63
N SER A 24 -5.77 16.09 -15.01
CA SER A 24 -5.90 16.21 -13.55
C SER A 24 -7.10 15.41 -13.00
N LYS A 25 -8.06 15.02 -13.86
CA LYS A 25 -9.18 14.14 -13.48
C LYS A 25 -8.77 12.68 -13.22
N ASN A 26 -7.60 12.24 -13.68
CA ASN A 26 -7.10 10.87 -13.49
C ASN A 26 -6.23 10.68 -12.22
N LYS A 27 -6.00 11.72 -11.41
CA LYS A 27 -5.33 11.53 -10.10
C LYS A 27 -6.28 11.09 -8.99
N ILE A 28 -7.57 11.38 -9.14
CA ILE A 28 -8.63 10.96 -8.22
C ILE A 28 -9.22 9.60 -8.69
N MET A 29 -9.15 9.35 -10.00
CA MET A 29 -9.32 8.04 -10.63
C MET A 29 -8.00 7.27 -10.53
N LEU A 30 -7.65 6.82 -9.31
CA LEU A 30 -6.79 5.64 -9.16
C LEU A 30 -7.39 4.58 -10.09
N ASP A 31 -6.72 4.30 -11.22
CA ASP A 31 -7.24 3.41 -12.26
C ASP A 31 -7.75 2.13 -11.58
N LYS A 32 -8.97 1.70 -11.92
CA LYS A 32 -9.62 0.57 -11.24
C LYS A 32 -8.68 -0.65 -11.18
N SER A 33 -7.84 -0.81 -12.20
CA SER A 33 -6.77 -1.82 -12.26
C SER A 33 -5.67 -1.57 -11.23
N SER A 34 -5.15 -0.34 -11.10
CA SER A 34 -4.18 0.03 -10.06
C SER A 34 -4.69 -0.26 -8.64
N MET A 35 -5.97 -0.01 -8.36
CA MET A 35 -6.58 -0.34 -7.06
C MET A 35 -6.54 -1.86 -6.77
N ARG A 36 -6.74 -2.70 -7.80
CA ARG A 36 -6.66 -4.17 -7.67
C ARG A 36 -5.24 -4.59 -7.33
N TYR A 37 -4.24 -4.05 -8.03
CA TYR A 37 -2.84 -4.39 -7.76
C TYR A 37 -2.43 -3.99 -6.34
N ILE A 38 -2.81 -2.78 -5.88
CA ILE A 38 -2.51 -2.32 -4.52
C ILE A 38 -3.19 -3.22 -3.48
N GLY A 39 -4.47 -3.53 -3.67
CA GLY A 39 -5.21 -4.42 -2.77
C GLY A 39 -4.58 -5.81 -2.68
N LEU A 40 -4.16 -6.38 -3.82
CA LEU A 40 -3.55 -7.71 -3.91
C LEU A 40 -2.16 -7.74 -3.24
N ILE A 41 -1.36 -6.68 -3.42
CA ILE A 41 -0.07 -6.52 -2.73
C ILE A 41 -0.29 -6.43 -1.21
N LEU A 42 -1.26 -5.64 -0.74
CA LEU A 42 -1.59 -5.53 0.69
C LEU A 42 -1.98 -6.89 1.28
N LEU A 43 -2.77 -7.67 0.54
CA LEU A 43 -3.25 -8.98 0.96
C LEU A 43 -2.10 -9.98 1.09
N ILE A 44 -1.22 -10.03 0.08
CA ILE A 44 0.00 -10.87 0.13
C ILE A 44 0.87 -10.46 1.32
N LEU A 45 1.08 -9.15 1.54
CA LEU A 45 1.87 -8.65 2.64
C LEU A 45 1.30 -9.10 4.00
N GLY A 46 -0.02 -8.98 4.18
CA GLY A 46 -0.73 -9.42 5.38
C GLY A 46 -0.55 -10.92 5.65
N PHE A 47 -0.65 -11.76 4.62
CA PHE A 47 -0.38 -13.19 4.74
C PHE A 47 1.08 -13.50 5.09
N ILE A 48 2.04 -12.81 4.48
CA ILE A 48 3.48 -12.97 4.80
C ILE A 48 3.76 -12.63 6.27
N PHE A 49 3.13 -11.58 6.80
CA PHE A 49 3.25 -11.22 8.21
C PHE A 49 2.71 -12.33 9.12
N ILE A 50 1.49 -12.83 8.87
CA ILE A 50 0.92 -13.93 9.67
C ILE A 50 1.79 -15.18 9.59
N TYR A 51 2.25 -15.54 8.40
CA TYR A 51 3.11 -16.71 8.21
C TYR A 51 4.44 -16.54 8.96
N SER A 52 5.07 -15.37 8.89
CA SER A 52 6.34 -15.10 9.58
C SER A 52 6.19 -15.16 11.10
N ILE A 53 5.09 -14.65 11.65
CA ILE A 53 4.76 -14.76 13.07
C ILE A 53 4.57 -16.23 13.47
N ASN A 54 3.76 -16.98 12.71
CA ASN A 54 3.51 -18.39 12.96
C ASN A 54 4.79 -19.24 12.83
N LYS A 55 5.67 -18.91 11.88
CA LYS A 55 6.97 -19.55 11.70
C LYS A 55 7.89 -19.30 12.90
N LYS A 56 8.00 -18.06 13.37
CA LYS A 56 8.76 -17.71 14.59
C LYS A 56 8.21 -18.45 15.80
N ARG A 57 6.88 -18.51 15.94
CA ARG A 57 6.20 -19.25 17.01
C ARG A 57 6.46 -20.76 16.95
N PHE A 58 6.51 -21.34 15.75
CA PHE A 58 6.83 -22.74 15.57
C PHE A 58 8.28 -23.04 15.94
N ASN A 59 9.22 -22.20 15.52
CA ASN A 59 10.65 -22.39 15.77
C ASN A 59 11.06 -22.24 17.24
N ARG A 60 10.20 -21.69 18.11
CA ARG A 60 10.42 -21.61 19.56
C ARG A 60 9.86 -22.80 20.35
N ARG A 61 9.15 -23.72 19.70
CA ARG A 61 8.60 -24.91 20.38
C ARG A 61 9.67 -25.99 20.46
N THR A 62 9.91 -26.51 21.66
CA THR A 62 10.77 -27.68 21.89
C THR A 62 10.06 -28.97 21.44
N ILE A 63 10.75 -30.12 21.45
CA ILE A 63 10.22 -31.46 21.13
C ILE A 63 8.88 -31.78 21.83
N THR A 64 8.64 -31.21 23.01
CA THR A 64 7.39 -31.36 23.78
C THR A 64 6.27 -30.38 23.39
N GLY A 65 6.49 -29.51 22.40
CA GLY A 65 5.53 -28.52 21.93
C GLY A 65 5.39 -27.27 22.82
N MET A 66 6.10 -27.20 23.94
CA MET A 66 6.08 -26.06 24.86
C MET A 66 7.06 -24.97 24.40
N GLU A 67 6.64 -23.71 24.54
CA GLU A 67 7.55 -22.57 24.41
C GLU A 67 8.37 -22.45 25.69
N VAL A 68 9.69 -22.55 25.57
CA VAL A 68 10.62 -22.34 26.69
C VAL A 68 11.04 -20.88 26.69
N PHE A 69 10.62 -20.13 27.71
CA PHE A 69 11.10 -18.77 27.96
C PHE A 69 12.05 -18.77 29.15
N ASN A 70 13.20 -18.12 29.02
CA ASN A 70 14.19 -18.00 30.10
C ASN A 70 13.79 -16.96 31.16
N SER A 71 12.94 -16.00 30.79
CA SER A 71 12.45 -14.94 31.67
C SER A 71 10.97 -14.65 31.40
N TYR A 72 10.26 -14.22 32.44
CA TYR A 72 8.86 -13.78 32.35
C TYR A 72 8.71 -12.57 31.42
N GLU A 73 9.67 -11.63 31.47
CA GLU A 73 9.69 -10.41 30.66
C GLU A 73 9.86 -10.70 29.15
N ASP A 74 10.69 -11.70 28.81
CA ASP A 74 10.83 -12.16 27.42
C ASP A 74 9.52 -12.74 26.89
N SER A 75 8.80 -13.48 27.73
CA SER A 75 7.50 -14.06 27.34
C SER A 75 6.46 -12.99 27.04
N LEU A 76 6.43 -11.91 27.83
CA LEU A 76 5.52 -10.77 27.67
C LEU A 76 5.86 -9.97 26.42
N THR A 77 7.14 -9.67 26.22
CA THR A 77 7.59 -8.88 25.06
C THR A 77 7.33 -9.63 23.75
N THR A 78 7.60 -10.94 23.74
CA THR A 78 7.37 -11.77 22.55
C THR A 78 5.88 -11.93 22.26
N ARG A 79 5.07 -12.27 23.27
CA ARG A 79 3.60 -12.45 23.08
C ARG A 79 2.89 -11.14 22.78
N GLY A 80 3.29 -10.05 23.44
CA GLY A 80 2.78 -8.71 23.18
C GLY A 80 3.10 -8.25 21.77
N GLY A 81 4.36 -8.39 21.33
CA GLY A 81 4.78 -8.08 19.97
C GLY A 81 4.05 -8.92 18.92
N GLU A 82 3.89 -10.23 19.15
CA GLU A 82 3.12 -11.09 18.25
C GLU A 82 1.64 -10.71 18.16
N GLY A 83 1.03 -10.32 19.28
CA GLY A 83 -0.32 -9.77 19.31
C GLY A 83 -0.44 -8.51 18.46
N CYS A 84 0.44 -7.53 18.67
CA CYS A 84 0.44 -6.27 17.92
C CYS A 84 0.64 -6.50 16.42
N LEU A 85 1.65 -7.30 16.02
CA LEU A 85 1.87 -7.59 14.61
C LEU A 85 0.71 -8.39 13.99
N LYS A 86 0.03 -9.24 14.76
CA LYS A 86 -1.14 -9.98 14.27
C LYS A 86 -2.34 -9.05 14.05
N VAL A 87 -2.55 -8.05 14.91
CA VAL A 87 -3.56 -7.01 14.70
C VAL A 87 -3.24 -6.20 13.45
N VAL A 88 -1.99 -5.76 13.29
CA VAL A 88 -1.55 -5.05 12.07
C VAL A 88 -1.79 -5.91 10.83
N ALA A 89 -1.41 -7.18 10.85
CA ALA A 89 -1.64 -8.07 9.72
C ALA A 89 -3.12 -8.25 9.38
N TRP A 90 -4.00 -8.33 10.39
CA TRP A 90 -5.45 -8.35 10.18
C TRP A 90 -5.97 -7.04 9.56
N CYS A 91 -5.46 -5.88 10.00
CA CYS A 91 -5.80 -4.61 9.37
C CYS A 91 -5.38 -4.59 7.89
N PHE A 92 -4.21 -5.14 7.55
CA PHE A 92 -3.74 -5.25 6.18
C PHE A 92 -4.61 -6.17 5.32
N ILE A 93 -5.04 -7.32 5.86
CA ILE A 93 -5.92 -8.26 5.14
C ILE A 93 -7.31 -7.67 4.92
N LEU A 94 -7.91 -7.09 5.97
CA LEU A 94 -9.25 -6.48 5.87
C LEU A 94 -9.25 -5.23 4.99
N GLY A 95 -8.22 -4.38 5.12
CA GLY A 95 -8.03 -3.19 4.28
C GLY A 95 -7.80 -3.55 2.82
N GLY A 96 -6.90 -4.49 2.53
CA GLY A 96 -6.64 -4.97 1.17
C GLY A 96 -7.86 -5.65 0.55
N GLY A 97 -8.57 -6.49 1.31
CA GLY A 97 -9.77 -7.18 0.86
C GLY A 97 -10.93 -6.24 0.54
N SER A 98 -11.20 -5.27 1.43
CA SER A 98 -12.25 -4.25 1.19
C SER A 98 -11.93 -3.39 -0.03
N MET A 99 -10.67 -3.04 -0.26
CA MET A 99 -10.25 -2.27 -1.43
C MET A 99 -10.44 -3.03 -2.75
N ILE A 100 -10.26 -4.35 -2.75
CA ILE A 100 -10.56 -5.20 -3.93
C ILE A 100 -12.07 -5.27 -4.18
N LEU A 101 -12.90 -5.40 -3.13
CA LEU A 101 -14.36 -5.45 -3.25
C LEU A 101 -14.91 -4.17 -3.90
N ILE A 102 -14.45 -3.00 -3.44
CA ILE A 102 -14.85 -1.69 -4.00
C ILE A 102 -14.41 -1.54 -5.47
N SER A 103 -13.35 -2.23 -5.89
CA SER A 103 -12.88 -2.22 -7.29
C SER A 103 -13.67 -3.16 -8.22
N LEU A 104 -14.43 -4.10 -7.64
CA LEU A 104 -15.22 -5.07 -8.39
C LEU A 104 -16.55 -4.47 -8.85
N ASP A 105 -17.21 -3.69 -7.99
CA ASP A 105 -18.39 -2.87 -8.32
C ASP A 105 -18.01 -1.70 -9.24
#